data_AF-A0A1Q4XQU1-F1
#
_entry.id   AF-A0A1Q4XQU1-F1
#
_cell.length_a   1.000
_cell.length_b   1.000
_cell.length_c   1.000
_cell.angle_alpha   90.00
_cell.angle_beta   90.00
_cell.angle_gamma   90.00
#
_symmetry.space_group_name_H-M   'P 1'
#
loop_
_entity.id
_entity.type
_entity.pdbx_description
1 polymer ?
#
loop_
_entity_poly.entity_id
_entity_poly.type
_entity_poly.pdbx_seq_one_letter_code
_entity_poly.pdbx_strand_id
1 'polypeptide(L)'
;MSEGSAGGMAEDGGMLAETGRRISFVAETVGKVAAGVAGDVWANITQTQFSIDIDQAPKLITALESAIEELISAYEDSAELRNMQSPGKDPYSGFAILAARGSAGDQEGGYGWANKEAQKALANTIENVQRAIDEYNQTEQAARDGLKS
;
A
#
# COMPACT_ATOMS: atom_id res chain seq x y z
N MET A 1 -27.88 34.22 54.49
CA MET A 1 -27.84 32.79 54.13
C MET A 1 -28.10 32.74 52.63
N SER A 2 -27.04 32.87 51.82
CA SER A 2 -26.26 31.77 51.19
C SER A 2 -26.89 31.49 49.81
N GLU A 3 -26.32 32.09 48.76
CA GLU A 3 -25.38 31.49 47.78
C GLU A 3 -26.10 30.63 46.75
N GLY A 4 -26.07 31.03 45.49
CA GLY A 4 -25.22 30.41 44.46
C GLY A 4 -26.13 29.58 43.54
N SER A 5 -25.85 29.30 42.27
CA SER A 5 -24.69 29.47 41.42
C SER A 5 -25.16 29.18 39.98
N ALA A 6 -24.58 29.92 39.04
CA ALA A 6 -24.17 29.54 37.67
C ALA A 6 -24.92 28.46 36.87
N GLY A 7 -25.09 28.74 35.58
CA GLY A 7 -25.24 27.69 34.58
C GLY A 7 -25.70 28.20 33.22
N GLY A 8 -24.93 29.10 32.61
CA GLY A 8 -25.00 29.34 31.17
C GLY A 8 -24.36 28.19 30.38
N MET A 9 -24.32 28.39 29.06
CA MET A 9 -23.71 27.53 28.02
C MET A 9 -24.64 26.40 27.59
N ALA A 10 -25.42 26.57 26.52
CA ALA A 10 -24.92 26.47 25.14
C ALA A 10 -24.11 25.19 24.94
N GLU A 11 -24.78 24.03 24.90
CA GLU A 11 -24.23 22.85 24.26
C GLU A 11 -24.37 23.03 22.74
N ASP A 12 -23.52 23.91 22.24
CA ASP A 12 -22.91 23.83 20.92
C ASP A 12 -22.14 22.50 20.85
N GLY A 13 -22.86 21.45 20.50
CA GLY A 13 -22.30 20.18 20.05
C GLY A 13 -22.49 20.08 18.55
N GLY A 14 -22.18 21.14 17.80
CA GLY A 14 -22.10 21.10 16.36
C GLY A 14 -21.28 19.88 15.94
N MET A 15 -21.96 18.90 15.34
CA MET A 15 -21.36 17.92 14.44
C MET A 15 -20.83 18.66 13.21
N LEU A 16 -19.85 19.54 13.43
CA LEU A 16 -19.02 20.10 12.40
C LEU A 16 -18.20 18.93 11.89
N ALA A 17 -18.73 18.33 10.84
CA ALA A 17 -18.09 17.40 9.94
C ALA A 17 -16.58 17.53 10.03
N GLU A 18 -15.94 16.43 10.42
CA GLU A 18 -14.51 16.14 10.40
C GLU A 18 -13.99 16.23 8.95
N THR A 19 -14.14 17.41 8.35
CA THR A 19 -13.68 17.78 7.00
C THR A 19 -12.24 18.30 7.11
N GLY A 20 -11.51 17.81 8.10
CA GLY A 20 -10.26 18.37 8.58
C GLY A 20 -9.07 17.60 8.04
N ARG A 21 -8.29 18.25 7.18
CA ARG A 21 -6.91 17.88 6.83
C ARG A 21 -6.78 16.53 6.13
N ARG A 22 -7.26 16.46 4.89
CA ARG A 22 -7.09 15.29 4.00
C ARG A 22 -5.96 15.51 3.01
N ILE A 23 -5.15 14.49 2.79
CA ILE A 23 -4.20 14.42 1.68
C ILE A 23 -4.74 13.51 0.59
N SER A 24 -4.35 13.77 -0.66
CA SER A 24 -4.65 12.91 -1.78
C SER A 24 -3.36 12.41 -2.43
N PHE A 25 -3.32 11.13 -2.79
CA PHE A 25 -2.17 10.52 -3.45
C PHE A 25 -2.66 9.55 -4.52
N VAL A 26 -1.80 9.26 -5.50
CA VAL A 26 -2.08 8.28 -6.55
C VAL A 26 -1.33 7.00 -6.21
N ALA A 27 -1.99 5.85 -6.33
CA ALA A 27 -1.33 4.56 -6.23
C ALA A 27 -1.68 3.67 -7.43
N GLU A 28 -0.74 2.80 -7.76
CA GLU A 28 -0.88 1.82 -8.82
C GLU A 28 -1.68 0.62 -8.30
N THR A 29 -2.73 0.26 -9.02
CA THR A 29 -3.63 -0.85 -8.68
C THR A 29 -3.72 -1.82 -9.83
N VAL A 30 -3.77 -3.12 -9.52
CA VAL A 30 -3.98 -4.16 -10.53
C VAL A 30 -5.47 -4.28 -10.86
N GLY A 31 -5.85 -3.88 -12.07
CA GLY A 31 -7.22 -4.04 -12.57
C GLY A 31 -7.50 -5.48 -13.01
N LYS A 32 -8.73 -5.98 -12.78
CA LYS A 32 -9.18 -7.25 -13.36
C LYS A 32 -9.29 -7.09 -14.88
N VAL A 33 -8.53 -7.89 -15.63
CA VAL A 33 -8.76 -8.07 -17.06
C VAL A 33 -10.05 -8.87 -17.22
N ALA A 34 -10.97 -8.40 -18.08
CA ALA A 34 -12.12 -9.21 -18.48
C ALA A 34 -11.61 -10.51 -19.12
N ALA A 35 -12.05 -11.66 -18.58
CA ALA A 35 -11.66 -12.98 -19.07
C ALA A 35 -12.03 -13.11 -20.56
N GLY A 36 -11.04 -13.14 -21.46
CA GLY A 36 -11.30 -13.29 -22.90
C GLY A 36 -10.15 -12.96 -23.84
N VAL A 37 -9.12 -12.23 -23.42
CA VAL A 37 -7.96 -11.93 -24.28
C VAL A 37 -6.85 -12.94 -24.00
N ALA A 38 -6.71 -13.90 -24.90
CA ALA A 38 -5.57 -14.82 -24.94
C ALA A 38 -4.37 -14.05 -25.51
N GLY A 39 -3.47 -13.63 -24.63
CA GLY A 39 -2.29 -12.82 -24.97
C GLY A 39 -2.26 -11.60 -24.08
N ASP A 40 -1.23 -11.50 -23.24
CA ASP A 40 -1.06 -10.50 -22.19
C ASP A 40 -1.97 -10.68 -20.96
N VAL A 41 -1.60 -11.66 -20.13
CA VAL A 41 -1.88 -11.67 -18.68
C VAL A 41 -0.98 -10.62 -18.00
N TRP A 42 -0.95 -9.41 -18.55
CA TRP A 42 -0.34 -8.26 -17.89
C TRP A 42 -1.50 -7.50 -17.27
N ALA A 43 -1.51 -7.46 -15.93
CA ALA A 43 -2.41 -6.60 -15.20
C ALA A 43 -2.27 -5.18 -15.76
N ASN A 44 -3.36 -4.60 -16.29
CA ASN A 44 -3.36 -3.18 -16.61
C ASN A 44 -3.15 -2.45 -15.29
N ILE A 45 -1.96 -1.88 -15.11
CA ILE A 45 -1.64 -1.02 -13.98
C ILE A 45 -2.53 0.22 -14.12
N THR A 46 -3.53 0.32 -13.26
CA THR A 46 -4.46 1.44 -13.22
C THR A 46 -4.05 2.35 -12.09
N GLN A 47 -3.85 3.63 -12.40
CA GLN A 47 -3.63 4.67 -11.40
C GLN A 47 -4.96 5.01 -10.72
N THR A 48 -5.03 4.80 -9.41
CA THR A 48 -6.19 5.14 -8.59
C THR A 48 -5.83 6.27 -7.64
N GLN A 49 -6.67 7.30 -7.56
CA GLN A 49 -6.52 8.38 -6.60
C GLN A 49 -7.17 7.99 -5.27
N PHE A 50 -6.42 8.15 -4.19
CA PHE A 50 -6.85 7.91 -2.82
C PHE A 50 -6.83 9.21 -2.04
N SER A 51 -7.73 9.32 -1.05
CA SER A 51 -7.76 10.45 -0.12
C SER A 51 -7.86 9.93 1.31
N ILE A 52 -6.92 10.33 2.17
CA ILE A 52 -6.83 9.91 3.56
C ILE A 52 -6.63 11.13 4.47
N ASP A 53 -7.03 11.03 5.73
CA ASP A 53 -6.74 12.05 6.74
C ASP A 53 -5.23 12.09 7.06
N ILE A 54 -4.66 13.30 7.17
CA ILE A 54 -3.22 13.53 7.40
C ILE A 54 -2.73 12.78 8.64
N ASP A 55 -3.57 12.67 9.68
CA ASP A 55 -3.24 12.02 10.94
C ASP A 55 -3.18 10.48 10.82
N GLN A 56 -3.84 9.91 9.80
CA GLN A 56 -3.81 8.47 9.51
C GLN A 56 -2.68 8.09 8.54
N ALA A 57 -2.08 9.07 7.85
CA ALA A 57 -1.04 8.81 6.85
C ALA A 57 0.22 8.12 7.42
N PRO A 58 0.73 8.45 8.62
CA PRO A 58 1.86 7.71 9.21
C PRO A 58 1.52 6.24 9.49
N LYS A 59 0.29 5.97 9.94
CA LYS A 59 -0.18 4.60 10.19
C LYS A 59 -0.29 3.80 8.89
N LEU A 60 -0.73 4.45 7.81
CA LEU A 60 -0.74 3.84 6.48
C LEU A 60 0.68 3.50 6.02
N ILE A 61 1.64 4.41 6.16
CA ILE A 61 3.05 4.16 5.83
C ILE A 61 3.57 2.94 6.59
N THR A 62 3.39 2.88 7.91
CA THR A 62 3.83 1.73 8.72
C THR A 62 3.18 0.41 8.28
N ALA A 63 1.89 0.44 7.91
CA ALA A 63 1.21 -0.76 7.41
C ALA A 63 1.77 -1.21 6.05
N LEU A 64 2.11 -0.27 5.16
CA LEU A 64 2.73 -0.57 3.87
C LEU A 64 4.16 -1.10 4.04
N GLU A 65 4.95 -0.54 4.96
CA GLU A 65 6.28 -1.04 5.32
C GLU A 65 6.21 -2.47 5.85
N SER A 66 5.29 -2.74 6.78
CA SER A 66 5.07 -4.09 7.30
C SER A 66 4.65 -5.07 6.21
N ALA A 67 3.83 -4.64 5.24
CA ALA A 67 3.46 -5.49 4.11
C ALA A 67 4.66 -5.79 3.18
N ILE A 68 5.59 -4.84 3.01
CA ILE A 68 6.84 -5.08 2.28
C ILE A 68 7.70 -6.11 3.02
N GLU A 69 7.83 -6.01 4.34
CA GLU A 69 8.57 -6.97 5.17
C GLU A 69 7.99 -8.39 5.05
N GLU A 70 6.66 -8.52 5.09
CA GLU A 70 5.99 -9.81 4.87
C GLU A 70 6.24 -10.36 3.47
N LEU A 71 6.21 -9.51 2.44
CA LEU A 71 6.53 -9.91 1.06
C LEU A 71 7.98 -10.38 0.92
N ILE A 72 8.92 -9.71 1.58
CA ILE A 72 10.33 -10.12 1.63
C ILE A 72 10.46 -11.50 2.28
N SER A 73 9.84 -11.71 3.45
CA SER A 73 9.84 -13.01 4.13
C SER A 73 9.24 -14.10 3.25
N ALA A 74 8.09 -13.84 2.62
CA ALA A 74 7.43 -14.81 1.75
C ALA A 74 8.25 -15.11 0.47
N TYR A 75 9.04 -14.15 0.01
CA TYR A 75 9.99 -14.37 -1.08
C TYR A 75 11.19 -15.23 -0.64
N GLU A 76 11.71 -15.00 0.57
CA GLU A 76 12.76 -15.82 1.15
C GLU A 76 12.30 -17.27 1.35
N ASP A 77 11.08 -17.51 1.86
CA ASP A 77 10.50 -18.84 2.00
C ASP A 77 10.36 -19.54 0.62
N SER A 78 9.99 -18.78 -0.42
CA SER A 78 9.93 -19.32 -1.78
C SER A 78 11.31 -19.74 -2.34
N ALA A 79 12.42 -19.28 -1.75
CA ALA A 79 13.75 -19.75 -2.08
C ALA A 79 13.92 -21.25 -1.82
N GLU A 80 13.24 -21.80 -0.82
CA GLU A 80 13.26 -23.24 -0.57
C GLU A 80 12.65 -24.01 -1.75
N LEU A 81 11.53 -23.52 -2.29
CA LEU A 81 10.87 -24.11 -3.45
C LEU A 81 11.71 -24.03 -4.73
N ARG A 82 12.44 -22.91 -4.90
CA ARG A 82 13.39 -22.73 -6.02
C ARG A 82 14.59 -23.68 -5.93
N ASN A 83 14.98 -24.06 -4.71
CA ASN A 83 16.15 -24.90 -4.46
C ASN A 83 15.82 -26.39 -4.30
N MET A 84 14.54 -26.77 -4.19
CA MET A 84 14.11 -28.17 -4.06
C MET A 84 14.67 -29.05 -5.18
N GLN A 85 15.34 -30.15 -4.82
CA GLN A 85 15.82 -31.17 -5.75
C GLN A 85 14.77 -32.28 -5.92
N SER A 86 14.80 -32.98 -7.06
CA SER A 86 13.89 -34.09 -7.29
C SER A 86 14.11 -35.21 -6.27
N PRO A 87 13.06 -35.70 -5.59
CA PRO A 87 13.16 -36.76 -4.58
C PRO A 87 13.50 -38.15 -5.19
N GLY A 88 13.61 -38.28 -6.52
CA GLY A 88 13.94 -39.55 -7.17
C GLY A 88 14.37 -39.42 -8.64
N LYS A 89 14.75 -40.56 -9.24
CA LYS A 89 15.13 -40.70 -10.66
C LYS A 89 13.94 -40.80 -11.63
N ASP A 90 12.72 -40.64 -11.14
CA ASP A 90 11.53 -40.72 -11.98
C ASP A 90 11.42 -39.45 -12.86
N PRO A 91 11.19 -39.59 -14.18
CA PRO A 91 11.04 -38.44 -15.08
C PRO A 91 9.89 -37.50 -14.70
N TYR A 92 8.77 -38.02 -14.18
CA TYR A 92 7.58 -37.21 -13.87
C TYR A 92 7.82 -36.24 -12.70
N SER A 93 8.46 -36.70 -11.63
CA SER A 93 8.89 -35.88 -10.50
C SER A 93 9.95 -34.85 -10.89
N GLY A 94 10.83 -35.18 -11.84
CA GLY A 94 11.76 -34.23 -12.44
C GLY A 94 11.05 -33.07 -13.16
N PHE A 95 10.04 -33.37 -13.97
CA PHE A 95 9.25 -32.34 -14.66
C PHE A 95 8.41 -31.49 -13.70
N ALA A 96 7.80 -32.11 -12.67
CA ALA A 96 7.03 -31.39 -11.66
C ALA A 96 7.89 -30.41 -10.86
N ILE A 97 9.12 -30.80 -10.50
CA ILE A 97 10.07 -29.92 -9.80
C ILE A 97 10.54 -28.77 -10.72
N LEU A 98 10.81 -29.04 -12.00
CA LEU A 98 11.19 -27.99 -12.95
C LEU A 98 10.06 -26.97 -13.16
N ALA A 99 8.81 -27.44 -13.26
CA ALA A 99 7.65 -26.57 -13.35
C ALA A 99 7.47 -25.74 -12.05
N ALA A 100 7.61 -26.38 -10.88
CA ALA A 100 7.53 -25.69 -9.59
C ALA A 100 8.61 -24.60 -9.44
N ARG A 101 9.85 -24.90 -9.86
CA ARG A 101 10.96 -23.94 -9.88
C ARG A 101 10.71 -22.78 -10.83
N GLY A 102 10.14 -23.06 -12.01
CA GLY A 102 9.74 -22.03 -12.97
C GLY A 102 8.66 -21.10 -12.40
N SER A 103 7.61 -21.67 -11.80
CA SER A 103 6.54 -20.89 -11.18
C SER A 103 6.98 -20.12 -9.94
N ALA A 104 7.95 -20.63 -9.17
CA ALA A 104 8.49 -19.96 -7.99
C ALA A 104 9.61 -18.96 -8.34
N GLY A 105 10.09 -18.94 -9.59
CA GLY A 105 11.26 -18.20 -10.01
C GLY A 105 11.08 -16.69 -10.11
N ASP A 106 12.20 -16.02 -10.35
CA ASP A 106 12.28 -14.57 -10.56
C ASP A 106 12.07 -14.18 -12.03
N GLN A 107 11.74 -15.16 -12.87
CA GLN A 107 11.40 -14.94 -14.26
C GLN A 107 10.03 -14.26 -14.34
N GLU A 108 9.87 -13.45 -15.37
CA GLU A 108 8.63 -12.75 -15.69
C GLU A 108 7.43 -13.74 -15.70
N GLY A 109 6.41 -13.46 -14.88
CA GLY A 109 5.25 -14.36 -14.66
C GLY A 109 5.42 -15.39 -13.54
N GLY A 110 6.61 -15.53 -12.96
CA GLY A 110 6.87 -16.31 -11.74
C GLY A 110 6.52 -15.54 -10.46
N TYR A 111 6.30 -16.29 -9.38
CA TYR A 111 5.99 -15.74 -8.06
C TYR A 111 7.08 -14.77 -7.57
N GLY A 112 8.36 -15.11 -7.77
CA GLY A 112 9.48 -14.26 -7.34
C GLY A 112 9.49 -12.91 -8.07
N TRP A 113 9.13 -12.89 -9.35
CA TRP A 113 8.95 -11.66 -10.12
C TRP A 113 7.75 -10.85 -9.63
N ALA A 114 6.59 -11.49 -9.46
CA ALA A 114 5.37 -10.82 -9.01
C ALA A 114 5.52 -10.22 -7.61
N ASN A 115 6.21 -10.92 -6.70
CA ASN A 115 6.50 -10.44 -5.36
C ASN A 115 7.39 -9.18 -5.41
N LYS A 116 8.47 -9.18 -6.22
CA LYS A 116 9.34 -7.99 -6.38
C LYS A 116 8.59 -6.78 -6.96
N GLU A 117 7.73 -6.99 -7.95
CA GLU A 117 6.91 -5.90 -8.49
C GLU A 117 5.89 -5.40 -7.46
N ALA A 118 5.31 -6.28 -6.64
CA ALA A 118 4.44 -5.86 -5.53
C ALA A 118 5.19 -5.03 -4.50
N GLN A 119 6.40 -5.43 -4.10
CA GLN A 119 7.27 -4.66 -3.19
C GLN A 119 7.54 -3.26 -3.75
N LYS A 120 7.86 -3.17 -5.05
CA LYS A 120 8.12 -1.90 -5.73
C LYS A 120 6.88 -1.00 -5.78
N ALA A 121 5.72 -1.56 -6.09
CA ALA A 121 4.46 -0.81 -6.11
C ALA A 121 4.10 -0.25 -4.71
N LEU A 122 4.32 -1.04 -3.65
CA LEU A 122 4.14 -0.57 -2.27
C LEU A 122 5.13 0.54 -1.91
N ALA A 123 6.41 0.40 -2.26
CA ALA A 123 7.42 1.42 -2.04
C ALA A 123 7.09 2.75 -2.75
N ASN A 124 6.66 2.69 -4.01
CA ASN A 124 6.20 3.86 -4.76
C ASN A 124 4.98 4.52 -4.09
N THR A 125 4.08 3.71 -3.52
CA THR A 125 2.91 4.22 -2.80
C THR A 125 3.31 4.96 -1.52
N ILE A 126 4.26 4.41 -0.74
CA ILE A 126 4.83 5.08 0.43
C ILE A 126 5.41 6.44 0.04
N GLU A 127 6.20 6.50 -1.04
CA GLU A 127 6.79 7.74 -1.52
C GLU A 127 5.71 8.78 -1.90
N ASN A 128 4.65 8.35 -2.60
CA ASN A 128 3.55 9.23 -2.98
C ASN A 128 2.78 9.76 -1.76
N VAL A 129 2.59 8.93 -0.72
CA VAL A 129 1.97 9.36 0.54
C VAL A 129 2.86 10.38 1.24
N GLN A 130 4.16 10.11 1.35
CA GLN A 130 5.12 11.01 2.00
C GLN A 130 5.18 12.38 1.30
N ARG A 131 5.21 12.38 -0.04
CA ARG A 131 5.16 13.61 -0.85
C ARG A 131 3.89 14.41 -0.59
N ALA A 132 2.74 13.74 -0.51
CA ALA A 132 1.46 14.39 -0.24
C ALA A 132 1.39 14.99 1.18
N ILE A 133 2.04 14.37 2.17
CA ILE A 133 2.20 14.94 3.52
C ILE A 133 3.06 16.21 3.47
N ASP A 134 4.19 16.17 2.76
CA ASP A 134 5.10 17.31 2.67
C ASP A 134 4.45 18.50 1.95
N GLU A 135 3.74 18.25 0.84
CA GLU A 135 2.98 19.27 0.11
C GLU A 135 1.88 19.90 0.98
N TYR A 136 1.17 19.09 1.76
CA TYR A 136 0.17 19.57 2.73
C TYR A 136 0.81 20.50 3.77
N ASN A 137 1.93 20.08 4.36
CA ASN A 137 2.62 20.86 5.39
C ASN A 137 3.17 22.19 4.85
N GLN A 138 3.72 22.19 3.64
CA GLN A 138 4.21 23.42 2.98
C GLN A 138 3.07 24.40 2.71
N THR A 139 1.93 23.91 2.23
CA THR A 139 0.75 24.73 1.95
C THR A 139 0.19 25.35 3.23
N GLU A 140 0.08 24.54 4.29
CA GLU A 140 -0.38 25.00 5.60
C GLU A 140 0.56 26.04 6.20
N GLN A 141 1.87 25.86 6.06
CA GLN A 141 2.86 26.83 6.53
C GLN A 141 2.77 28.15 5.76
N ALA A 142 2.68 28.11 4.43
CA ALA A 142 2.52 29.30 3.60
C ALA A 142 1.22 30.07 3.93
N ALA A 143 0.12 29.36 4.18
CA ALA A 143 -1.15 29.98 4.59
C ALA A 143 -1.03 30.68 5.95
N ARG A 144 -0.35 30.04 6.93
CA ARG A 144 -0.12 30.63 8.26
C ARG A 144 0.77 31.86 8.22
N ASP A 145 1.76 31.87 7.34
CA ASP A 145 2.68 33.01 7.21
C ASP A 145 2.01 34.18 6.47
N GLY A 146 1.17 33.91 5.47
CA GLY A 146 0.37 34.93 4.77
C GLY A 146 -0.73 35.57 5.63
N LEU A 147 -1.21 34.89 6.67
CA LEU A 147 -2.16 35.45 7.64
C LEU A 147 -1.51 36.33 8.71
N LYS A 148 -0.17 36.32 8.83
CA LYS A 148 0.58 37.10 9.83
C LYS A 148 1.16 38.42 9.27
N SER A 149 1.07 38.65 7.96
CA SER A 149 1.51 39.88 7.27
C SER A 149 0.34 40.82 7.01
#